data_AF-A0A0G8C462-F1
#
_entry.id   AF-A0A0G8C462-F1
#
_cell.length_a   1.000
_cell.length_b   1.000
_cell.length_c   1.000
_cell.angle_alpha   90.00
_cell.angle_beta   90.00
_cell.angle_gamma   90.00
#
_symmetry.space_group_name_H-M   'P 1'
#
loop_
_entity.id
_entity.type
_entity.pdbx_description
1 polymer ?
#
loop_
_entity_poly.entity_id
_entity_poly.type
_entity_poly.pdbx_seq_one_letter_code
_entity_poly.pdbx_strand_id
1 'polypeptide(L)'
;MEYTTVGDLELVERFDYVTIDLDKQFFYIEVVNLQSNKAVLKISINLEKGETMIEGNTIQYDTLHIEALLQGLKCIAQTCIDRNLSNQEELFAFLEEN
;
A
#
# COMPACT_ATOMS: atom_id res chain seq x y z
N MET A 1 9.62 -36.18 11.88
CA MET A 1 10.53 -35.29 11.14
C MET A 1 9.80 -33.97 10.99
N GLU A 2 10.17 -32.98 11.79
CA GLU A 2 9.67 -31.62 11.63
C GLU A 2 10.46 -30.98 10.49
N TYR A 3 9.81 -30.76 9.36
CA TYR A 3 10.36 -29.94 8.29
C TYR A 3 10.02 -28.49 8.60
N THR A 4 10.88 -27.81 9.35
CA THR A 4 10.83 -26.35 9.40
C THR A 4 11.55 -25.85 8.16
N THR A 5 10.82 -25.75 7.04
CA THR A 5 11.33 -25.06 5.86
C THR A 5 11.29 -23.57 6.15
N VAL A 6 12.37 -23.05 6.75
CA VAL A 6 12.58 -21.61 6.87
C VAL A 6 13.02 -21.11 5.51
N GLY A 7 12.15 -20.40 4.81
CA GLY A 7 12.51 -19.67 3.60
C GLY A 7 12.98 -18.27 3.98
N ASP A 8 14.25 -17.96 3.72
CA ASP A 8 14.73 -16.58 3.74
C ASP A 8 14.04 -15.81 2.61
N LEU A 9 13.09 -14.95 2.97
CA LEU A 9 12.56 -13.96 2.04
C LEU A 9 13.52 -12.77 2.03
N GLU A 10 14.41 -12.69 1.04
CA GLU A 10 15.06 -11.42 0.72
C GLU A 10 14.00 -10.46 0.17
N LEU A 11 13.57 -9.53 1.02
CA LEU A 11 12.79 -8.39 0.57
C LEU A 11 13.70 -7.54 -0.31
N VAL A 12 13.44 -7.51 -1.63
CA VAL A 12 14.12 -6.62 -2.59
C VAL A 12 13.48 -5.23 -2.61
N GLU A 13 12.24 -5.10 -2.13
CA GLU A 13 11.40 -3.91 -2.26
C GLU A 13 10.55 -3.71 -1.00
N ARG A 14 10.24 -2.44 -0.67
CA ARG A 14 9.36 -2.06 0.44
C ARG A 14 8.45 -0.90 0.06
N PHE A 15 7.31 -0.78 0.74
CA PHE A 15 6.54 0.46 0.79
C PHE A 15 7.25 1.42 1.74
N ASP A 16 7.65 2.59 1.27
CA ASP A 16 8.37 3.55 2.10
C ASP A 16 7.39 4.41 2.92
N TYR A 17 6.29 4.83 2.29
CA TYR A 17 5.19 5.52 2.98
C TYR A 17 3.89 5.46 2.18
N VAL A 18 2.78 5.67 2.89
CA VAL A 18 1.45 5.93 2.35
C VAL A 18 1.04 7.32 2.79
N THR A 19 0.67 8.18 1.85
CA THR A 19 0.11 9.50 2.13
C THR A 19 -1.38 9.49 1.84
N ILE A 20 -2.15 10.02 2.78
CA ILE A 20 -3.61 10.15 2.69
C ILE A 20 -3.95 11.63 2.83
N ASP A 21 -4.55 12.21 1.80
CA ASP A 21 -5.18 13.53 1.87
C ASP A 21 -6.68 13.30 2.12
N LEU A 22 -7.09 13.46 3.39
CA LEU A 22 -8.46 13.23 3.83
C LEU A 22 -9.44 14.22 3.19
N ASP A 23 -9.03 15.48 3.00
CA ASP A 23 -9.87 16.53 2.42
C ASP A 23 -10.13 16.27 0.93
N LYS A 24 -9.10 15.86 0.19
CA LYS A 24 -9.19 15.56 -1.25
C LYS A 24 -9.53 14.11 -1.56
N GLN A 25 -9.76 13.29 -0.52
CA GLN A 25 -9.97 11.85 -0.63
C GLN A 25 -8.95 11.16 -1.57
N PHE A 26 -7.68 11.54 -1.41
CA PHE A 26 -6.60 11.15 -2.31
C PHE A 26 -5.52 10.35 -1.59
N PHE A 27 -5.03 9.31 -2.26
CA PHE A 27 -4.06 8.36 -1.73
C PHE A 27 -2.85 8.28 -2.62
N TYR A 28 -1.69 8.20 -1.99
CA TYR A 28 -0.42 8.06 -2.67
C TYR A 28 0.47 7.03 -1.99
N ILE A 29 1.01 6.10 -2.77
CA ILE A 29 1.92 5.05 -2.31
C ILE A 29 3.15 5.04 -3.20
N GLU A 30 4.34 4.94 -2.59
CA GLU A 30 5.58 4.65 -3.30
C GLU A 30 6.16 3.30 -2.88
N VAL A 31 6.47 2.47 -3.87
CA VAL A 31 7.30 1.27 -3.71
C VAL A 31 8.73 1.63 -4.05
N VAL A 32 9.64 1.35 -3.14
CA VAL A 32 11.05 1.68 -3.25
C VAL A 32 11.87 0.40 -3.31
N ASN A 33 12.80 0.34 -4.25
CA ASN A 33 13.79 -0.71 -4.30
C ASN A 33 14.80 -0.50 -3.17
N LEU A 34 14.98 -1.50 -2.30
CA LEU A 34 15.76 -1.37 -1.06
C LEU A 34 17.26 -1.13 -1.32
N GLN A 35 17.80 -1.69 -2.40
CA GLN A 35 19.22 -1.56 -2.73
C GLN A 35 19.56 -0.18 -3.32
N SER A 36 18.68 0.34 -4.18
CA SER A 36 18.92 1.60 -4.90
C SER A 36 18.25 2.82 -4.26
N ASN A 37 17.34 2.60 -3.31
CA ASN A 37 16.49 3.62 -2.68
C ASN A 37 15.72 4.49 -3.68
N LYS A 38 15.37 3.92 -4.84
CA LYS A 38 14.59 4.60 -5.88
C LYS A 38 13.17 4.06 -5.91
N ALA A 39 12.20 4.97 -6.08
CA ALA A 39 10.83 4.60 -6.34
C ALA A 39 10.75 3.85 -7.68
N VAL A 40 10.27 2.60 -7.63
CA VAL A 40 10.09 1.71 -8.79
C VAL A 40 8.63 1.61 -9.22
N LEU A 41 7.73 1.96 -8.31
CA LEU A 41 6.30 2.05 -8.55
C LEU A 41 5.70 3.18 -7.72
N LYS A 42 4.82 3.97 -8.34
CA LYS A 42 4.01 5.00 -7.70
C LYS A 42 2.56 4.74 -8.01
N ILE A 43 1.73 4.74 -6.99
CA ILE A 43 0.30 4.52 -7.11
C ILE A 43 -0.40 5.74 -6.55
N SER A 44 -1.27 6.34 -7.36
CA SER A 44 -2.14 7.43 -6.95
C SER A 44 -3.59 7.00 -7.10
N ILE A 45 -4.40 7.23 -6.08
CA ILE A 45 -5.82 6.88 -6.09
C ILE A 45 -6.62 8.11 -5.70
N ASN A 46 -7.48 8.57 -6.59
CA ASN A 46 -8.45 9.62 -6.31
C ASN A 46 -9.81 8.94 -6.08
N LEU A 47 -10.26 8.88 -4.84
CA LEU A 47 -11.54 8.23 -4.52
C LEU A 47 -12.74 9.05 -4.96
N GLU A 48 -12.66 10.39 -4.90
CA GLU A 48 -13.73 11.29 -5.36
C GLU A 48 -14.10 11.03 -6.83
N LYS A 49 -13.08 10.78 -7.67
CA LYS A 49 -13.24 10.51 -9.10
C LYS A 49 -13.29 9.03 -9.46
N GLY A 50 -13.01 8.13 -8.50
CA GLY A 50 -12.84 6.71 -8.76
C GLY A 50 -11.65 6.38 -9.67
N GLU A 51 -10.65 7.27 -9.75
CA GLU A 51 -9.50 7.15 -10.65
C GLU A 51 -8.31 6.49 -9.95
N THR A 52 -7.59 5.63 -10.66
CA THR A 52 -6.33 5.05 -10.21
C THR A 52 -5.28 5.28 -11.27
N MET A 53 -4.17 5.93 -10.91
CA MET A 53 -3.00 6.09 -11.76
C MET A 53 -1.85 5.28 -11.19
N ILE A 54 -1.17 4.55 -12.06
CA ILE A 54 -0.01 3.73 -11.71
C ILE A 54 1.12 4.16 -12.62
N GLU A 55 2.25 4.55 -12.03
CA GLU A 55 3.47 4.93 -12.74
C GLU A 55 4.61 4.01 -12.31
N GLY A 56 5.38 3.48 -13.25
CA GLY A 56 6.52 2.60 -12.98
C GLY A 56 6.39 1.22 -13.63
N ASN A 57 7.20 0.27 -13.19
CA ASN A 57 7.31 -1.05 -13.83
C ASN A 57 6.24 -2.03 -13.32
N THR A 58 5.01 -1.91 -13.81
CA THR A 58 3.88 -2.77 -13.40
C THR A 58 4.06 -4.24 -13.78
N ILE A 59 4.79 -4.52 -14.87
CA ILE A 59 5.02 -5.89 -15.39
C ILE A 59 5.75 -6.76 -14.36
N GLN A 60 6.65 -6.16 -13.58
CA GLN A 60 7.36 -6.86 -12.49
C GLN A 60 6.43 -7.28 -11.36
N TYR A 61 5.24 -6.67 -11.28
CA TYR A 61 4.26 -6.89 -10.22
C TYR A 61 3.00 -7.64 -10.68
N ASP A 62 2.87 -7.98 -11.97
CA ASP A 62 1.76 -8.80 -12.49
C ASP A 62 1.68 -10.17 -11.81
N THR A 63 2.83 -10.70 -11.35
CA THR A 63 2.89 -11.96 -10.58
C THR A 63 2.67 -11.81 -9.07
N LEU A 64 2.69 -10.58 -8.53
CA LEU A 64 2.75 -10.29 -7.09
C LEU A 64 1.39 -9.92 -6.47
N HIS A 65 0.27 -10.22 -7.14
CA HIS A 65 -1.07 -9.84 -6.70
C HIS A 65 -1.20 -8.33 -6.45
N ILE A 66 -0.59 -7.51 -7.29
CA ILE A 66 -0.64 -6.04 -7.18
C ILE A 66 -2.09 -5.54 -7.10
N GLU A 67 -3.02 -6.17 -7.82
CA GLU A 67 -4.44 -5.85 -7.73
C GLU A 67 -5.01 -6.07 -6.32
N ALA A 68 -4.68 -7.19 -5.65
CA ALA A 68 -5.15 -7.47 -4.31
C ALA A 68 -4.57 -6.48 -3.29
N LEU A 69 -3.28 -6.15 -3.43
CA LEU A 69 -2.64 -5.09 -2.66
C LEU A 69 -3.33 -3.73 -2.89
N LEU A 70 -3.57 -3.36 -4.15
CA LEU A 70 -4.25 -2.11 -4.51
C LEU A 70 -5.65 -2.06 -3.91
N GLN A 71 -6.39 -3.17 -3.94
CA GLN A 71 -7.70 -3.26 -3.30
C GLN A 71 -7.62 -3.15 -1.78
N GLY A 72 -6.63 -3.79 -1.14
CA GLY A 72 -6.37 -3.64 0.29
C GLY A 72 -6.06 -2.19 0.67
N LEU A 73 -5.21 -1.52 -0.10
CA LEU A 73 -4.87 -0.11 0.10
C LEU A 73 -6.08 0.79 -0.11
N LYS A 74 -6.94 0.53 -1.11
CA LYS A 74 -8.22 1.24 -1.30
C LYS A 74 -9.17 1.06 -0.12
N CYS A 75 -9.22 -0.13 0.47
CA CYS A 75 -10.08 -0.41 1.61
C CYS A 75 -9.61 0.34 2.88
N ILE A 76 -8.31 0.29 3.16
CA ILE A 76 -7.68 1.05 4.27
C ILE A 76 -7.91 2.53 4.06
N ALA A 77 -7.67 3.01 2.85
CA ALA A 77 -7.87 4.37 2.42
C ALA A 77 -9.30 4.89 2.71
N GLN A 78 -10.30 4.17 2.21
CA GLN A 78 -11.70 4.48 2.44
C GLN A 78 -12.03 4.48 3.93
N THR A 79 -11.51 3.50 4.68
CA THR A 79 -11.69 3.41 6.14
C THR A 79 -11.15 4.66 6.84
N CYS A 80 -9.95 5.13 6.48
CA CYS A 80 -9.39 6.34 7.05
C CYS A 80 -10.27 7.57 6.77
N ILE A 81 -10.86 7.69 5.58
CA ILE A 81 -11.77 8.80 5.26
C ILE A 81 -13.08 8.69 6.03
N ASP A 82 -13.74 7.53 5.96
CA ASP A 82 -15.06 7.31 6.56
C ASP A 82 -15.04 7.48 8.08
N ARG A 83 -13.90 7.17 8.70
CA ARG A 83 -13.68 7.25 10.15
C ARG A 83 -12.86 8.48 10.56
N ASN A 84 -12.44 9.31 9.61
CA ASN A 84 -11.59 10.49 9.83
C ASN A 84 -10.30 10.15 10.61
N LEU A 85 -9.66 9.03 10.26
CA LEU A 85 -8.40 8.58 10.85
C LEU A 85 -7.25 9.27 10.13
N SER A 86 -6.50 10.05 10.89
CA SER A 86 -5.50 10.99 10.42
C SER A 86 -4.07 10.48 10.52
N ASN A 87 -3.86 9.38 11.24
CA ASN A 87 -2.54 8.83 11.49
C ASN A 87 -2.58 7.30 11.69
N GLN A 88 -1.39 6.72 11.73
CA GLN A 88 -1.20 5.27 11.82
C GLN A 88 -1.69 4.69 13.15
N GLU A 89 -1.53 5.40 14.28
CA GLU A 89 -2.01 4.94 15.58
C GLU A 89 -3.53 4.82 15.60
N GLU A 90 -4.25 5.82 15.07
CA GLU A 90 -5.70 5.80 14.93
C GLU A 90 -6.19 4.67 14.03
N LEU A 91 -5.51 4.43 12.91
CA LEU A 91 -5.82 3.30 12.01
C LEU A 91 -5.62 1.96 12.71
N PHE A 92 -4.50 1.77 13.39
CA PHE A 92 -4.19 0.49 14.04
C PHE A 92 -5.12 0.22 15.21
N ALA A 93 -5.42 1.23 16.03
CA ALA A 93 -6.42 1.09 17.09
C ALA A 93 -7.79 0.68 16.52
N PHE A 94 -8.23 1.29 15.40
CA PHE A 94 -9.48 0.93 14.76
C PHE A 94 -9.51 -0.53 14.25
N LEU A 95 -8.39 -1.00 13.68
CA LEU A 95 -8.26 -2.37 13.17
C LEU A 95 -8.12 -3.43 14.27
N GLU A 96 -7.59 -3.07 15.45
CA GLU A 96 -7.53 -4.00 16.59
C GLU A 96 -8.92 -4.21 17.24
N GLU A 97 -9.81 -3.23 17.10
CA GLU A 97 -11.17 -3.27 17.64
C GLU A 97 -12.21 -3.97 16.73
N ASN A 98 -11.87 -4.28 15.46
CA ASN A 98 -12.80 -4.80 14.44
C ASN A 98 -12.23 -5.99 13.65
#